data_AF-A0A1W9U7I9-F1
#
_entry.id   AF-A0A1W9U7I9-F1
#
_cell.length_a   1.000
_cell.length_b   1.000
_cell.length_c   1.000
_cell.angle_alpha   90.00
_cell.angle_beta   90.00
_cell.angle_gamma   90.00
#
_symmetry.space_group_name_H-M   'P 1'
#
loop_
_entity.id
_entity.type
_entity.pdbx_description
1 polymer ?
#
loop_
_entity_poly.entity_id
_entity_poly.type
_entity_poly.pdbx_seq_one_letter_code
_entity_poly.pdbx_strand_id
1 'polypeptide(L)'
;MLHALKSLDAQDDKKKTIERKTRELEYLYRDLNEEMARAQGKEKKRIFKELEKIIKKIGSKENYTLIMEKRAGGVLYSSKSIDITDQVIKAYDQVNEANK
;
A
#
# COMPACT_ATOMS: atom_id res chain seq x y z
N MET A 1 47.50 25.49 25.14
CA MET A 1 47.46 24.07 24.75
C MET A 1 46.23 23.33 25.32
N LEU A 2 45.98 23.38 26.64
CA LEU A 2 44.86 22.67 27.29
C LEU A 2 43.44 23.10 26.83
N HIS A 3 43.24 24.40 26.54
CA HIS A 3 41.96 24.91 26.01
C HIS A 3 41.63 24.44 24.58
N ALA A 4 42.66 24.26 23.73
CA ALA A 4 42.47 23.80 22.35
C ALA A 4 42.08 22.32 22.32
N LEU A 5 42.67 21.50 23.21
CA LEU A 5 42.32 20.08 23.35
C LEU A 5 40.86 19.90 23.80
N LYS A 6 40.43 20.63 24.85
CA LYS A 6 39.01 20.61 25.31
C LYS A 6 38.02 21.04 24.22
N SER A 7 38.42 21.98 23.36
CA SER A 7 37.58 22.41 22.23
C SER A 7 37.51 21.36 21.12
N LEU A 8 38.57 20.56 20.91
CA LEU A 8 38.59 19.48 19.94
C LEU A 8 37.75 18.28 20.42
N ASP A 9 37.88 17.90 21.68
CA ASP A 9 37.08 16.82 22.28
C ASP A 9 35.58 17.15 22.24
N ALA A 10 35.21 18.40 22.59
CA ALA A 10 33.82 18.86 22.50
C ALA A 10 33.28 18.88 21.06
N GLN A 11 34.13 19.12 20.06
CA GLN A 11 33.76 19.05 18.65
C GLN A 11 33.56 17.60 18.18
N ASP A 12 34.43 16.68 18.61
CA ASP A 12 34.34 15.26 18.28
C ASP A 12 33.09 14.61 18.90
N ASP A 13 32.80 14.91 20.16
CA ASP A 13 31.58 14.43 20.85
C ASP A 13 30.30 14.96 20.20
N LYS A 14 30.31 16.23 19.76
CA LYS A 14 29.19 16.81 19.02
C LYS A 14 29.02 16.13 17.67
N LYS A 15 30.12 15.84 16.96
CA LYS A 15 30.10 15.11 15.68
C LYS A 15 29.51 13.71 15.85
N LYS A 16 30.00 12.93 16.82
CA LYS A 16 29.47 11.59 17.14
C LYS A 16 27.98 11.63 17.50
N THR A 17 27.55 12.66 18.24
CA THR A 17 26.14 12.85 18.60
C THR A 17 25.29 13.13 17.38
N ILE A 18 25.74 13.98 16.47
CA ILE A 18 25.03 14.27 15.21
C ILE A 18 24.94 13.00 14.38
N GLU A 19 26.05 12.28 14.19
CA GLU A 19 26.06 11.02 13.43
C GLU A 19 25.12 9.97 14.01
N ARG A 20 25.07 9.84 15.35
CA ARG A 20 24.13 8.95 16.03
C ARG A 20 22.68 9.36 15.74
N LYS A 21 22.35 10.64 15.90
CA LYS A 21 20.99 11.16 15.65
C LYS A 21 20.58 11.00 14.19
N THR A 22 21.50 11.18 13.25
CA THR A 22 21.25 10.96 11.81
C THR A 22 20.87 9.50 11.56
N ARG A 23 21.62 8.53 12.10
CA ARG A 23 21.28 7.10 11.96
C ARG A 23 19.95 6.75 12.61
N GLU A 24 19.68 7.28 13.81
CA GLU A 24 18.38 7.08 14.49
C GLU A 24 17.22 7.60 13.65
N LEU A 25 17.39 8.77 13.03
CA LEU A 25 16.40 9.34 12.13
C LEU A 25 16.19 8.48 10.88
N GLU A 26 17.26 7.99 10.26
CA GLU A 26 17.19 7.09 9.11
C GLU A 26 16.45 5.78 9.43
N TYR A 27 16.74 5.17 10.59
CA TYR A 27 16.03 3.97 11.03
C TYR A 27 14.54 4.25 11.26
N LEU A 28 14.21 5.34 11.96
CA LEU A 28 12.82 5.71 12.19
C LEU A 28 12.06 5.93 10.87
N TYR A 29 12.67 6.63 9.91
CA TYR A 29 12.06 6.83 8.59
C TYR A 29 11.83 5.51 7.86
N ARG A 30 12.79 4.58 7.90
CA ARG A 30 12.63 3.27 7.27
C ARG A 30 11.49 2.49 7.93
N ASP A 31 11.50 2.41 9.25
CA ASP A 31 10.53 1.63 10.01
C ASP A 31 9.09 2.15 9.79
N LEU A 32 8.91 3.48 9.78
CA LEU A 32 7.63 4.11 9.47
C LEU A 32 7.16 3.81 8.04
N ASN A 33 8.07 3.89 7.06
CA ASN A 33 7.75 3.56 5.67
C ASN A 33 7.35 2.09 5.50
N GLU A 34 8.05 1.18 6.16
CA GLU A 34 7.70 -0.23 6.13
C GLU A 34 6.36 -0.51 6.81
N GLU A 35 6.08 0.13 7.95
CA GLU A 35 4.80 -0.01 8.63
C GLU A 35 3.65 0.51 7.78
N MET A 36 3.82 1.67 7.15
CA MET A 36 2.86 2.20 6.18
C MET A 36 2.64 1.22 5.03
N ALA A 37 3.70 0.67 4.44
CA ALA A 37 3.60 -0.30 3.36
C ALA A 37 2.87 -1.59 3.79
N ARG A 38 3.14 -2.08 5.01
CA ARG A 38 2.44 -3.24 5.60
C ARG A 38 0.96 -2.95 5.82
N ALA A 39 0.62 -1.79 6.38
CA ALA A 39 -0.76 -1.37 6.62
C ALA A 39 -1.53 -1.24 5.29
N GLN A 40 -0.96 -0.56 4.31
CA GLN A 40 -1.53 -0.44 2.96
C GLN A 40 -1.71 -1.81 2.30
N GLY A 41 -0.72 -2.71 2.43
CA GLY A 41 -0.80 -4.06 1.89
C GLY A 41 -1.92 -4.89 2.53
N LYS A 42 -2.11 -4.77 3.85
CA LYS A 42 -3.19 -5.44 4.58
C LYS A 42 -4.57 -4.98 4.12
N GLU A 43 -4.77 -3.67 4.02
CA GLU A 43 -6.05 -3.10 3.57
C GLU A 43 -6.35 -3.44 2.11
N LYS A 44 -5.36 -3.35 1.21
CA LYS A 44 -5.51 -3.78 -0.18
C LYS A 44 -5.94 -5.25 -0.27
N LYS A 45 -5.29 -6.14 0.49
CA LYS A 45 -5.65 -7.57 0.54
C LYS A 45 -7.09 -7.80 1.01
N ARG A 46 -7.57 -6.99 1.98
CA ARG A 46 -8.97 -7.08 2.44
C ARG A 46 -9.94 -6.72 1.31
N ILE A 47 -9.72 -5.57 0.65
CA ILE A 47 -10.54 -5.09 -0.46
C ILE A 47 -10.56 -6.12 -1.60
N PHE A 48 -9.42 -6.68 -1.98
CA PHE A 48 -9.37 -7.72 -3.02
C PHE A 48 -10.21 -8.96 -2.69
N LYS A 49 -10.21 -9.41 -1.42
CA LYS A 49 -11.05 -10.54 -0.99
C LYS A 49 -12.55 -10.21 -1.04
N GLU A 50 -12.93 -8.99 -0.72
CA GLU A 50 -14.31 -8.52 -0.84
C GLU A 50 -14.75 -8.48 -2.30
N LEU A 51 -13.92 -7.90 -3.17
CA LEU A 51 -14.15 -7.86 -4.61
C LEU A 51 -14.25 -9.26 -5.22
N GLU A 52 -13.42 -10.22 -4.81
CA GLU A 52 -13.48 -11.60 -5.30
C GLU A 52 -14.86 -12.23 -5.04
N LYS A 53 -15.45 -12.01 -3.86
CA LYS A 53 -16.79 -12.50 -3.53
C LYS A 53 -17.86 -11.87 -4.42
N ILE A 54 -17.77 -10.57 -4.66
CA ILE A 54 -18.71 -9.82 -5.51
C ILE A 54 -18.61 -10.29 -6.96
N ILE A 55 -17.38 -10.40 -7.49
CA ILE A 55 -17.10 -10.87 -8.84
C ILE A 55 -17.64 -12.29 -9.03
N LYS A 56 -17.42 -13.20 -8.07
CA LYS A 56 -17.99 -14.57 -8.13
C LYS A 56 -19.52 -14.56 -8.16
N LYS A 57 -20.16 -13.71 -7.36
CA LYS A 57 -21.63 -13.59 -7.31
C LYS A 57 -22.20 -13.04 -8.63
N ILE A 58 -21.57 -12.02 -9.21
CA ILE A 58 -21.95 -11.50 -10.53
C ILE A 58 -21.72 -12.57 -11.59
N GLY A 59 -20.53 -13.18 -11.57
CA GLY A 59 -20.11 -14.27 -12.45
C GLY A 59 -21.14 -15.39 -12.55
N SER A 60 -21.57 -15.93 -11.41
CA SER A 60 -22.57 -17.01 -11.37
C SER A 60 -23.97 -16.55 -11.73
N LYS A 61 -24.41 -15.36 -11.28
CA LYS A 61 -25.76 -14.84 -11.55
C LYS A 61 -25.98 -14.57 -13.04
N GLU A 62 -24.96 -14.09 -13.73
CA GLU A 62 -25.03 -13.71 -15.15
C GLU A 62 -24.39 -14.73 -16.09
N ASN A 63 -23.97 -15.88 -15.55
CA ASN A 63 -23.41 -17.00 -16.31
C ASN A 63 -22.13 -16.65 -17.10
N TYR A 64 -21.26 -15.81 -16.52
CA TYR A 64 -19.95 -15.57 -17.12
C TYR A 64 -19.08 -16.83 -17.03
N THR A 65 -18.52 -17.23 -18.17
CA THR A 65 -17.54 -18.32 -18.22
C THR A 65 -16.18 -17.92 -17.64
N LEU A 66 -15.78 -16.66 -17.82
CA LEU A 66 -14.49 -16.13 -17.37
C LEU A 66 -14.57 -14.61 -17.16
N ILE A 67 -13.93 -14.13 -16.10
CA ILE A 67 -13.74 -12.70 -15.83
C ILE A 67 -12.23 -12.46 -15.69
N MET A 68 -11.70 -11.49 -16.44
CA MET A 68 -10.27 -11.17 -16.45
C MET A 68 -10.03 -9.69 -16.17
N GLU A 69 -8.92 -9.40 -15.49
CA GLU A 69 -8.49 -8.02 -15.27
C GLU A 69 -7.81 -7.45 -16.52
N LYS A 70 -8.22 -6.24 -16.94
CA LYS A 70 -7.79 -5.65 -18.21
C LYS A 70 -6.29 -5.42 -18.30
N ARG A 71 -5.61 -5.02 -17.21
CA ARG A 71 -4.19 -4.63 -17.25
C ARG A 71 -3.26 -5.76 -16.82
N ALA A 72 -3.58 -6.49 -15.75
CA ALA A 72 -2.73 -7.60 -15.31
C ALA A 72 -2.93 -8.91 -16.10
N GLY A 73 -4.07 -9.08 -16.80
CA GLY A 73 -4.39 -10.33 -17.50
C GLY A 73 -3.77 -10.49 -18.89
N GLY A 74 -2.93 -9.55 -19.35
CA GLY A 74 -2.40 -9.57 -20.71
C GLY A 74 -3.44 -9.26 -21.80
N VAL A 75 -4.56 -8.62 -21.43
CA VAL A 75 -5.63 -8.26 -22.36
C VAL A 75 -5.24 -7.00 -23.12
N LEU A 76 -4.83 -7.16 -24.38
CA LEU A 76 -4.46 -6.04 -25.26
C LEU A 76 -5.68 -5.24 -25.72
N TYR A 77 -6.81 -5.92 -25.95
CA TYR A 77 -8.06 -5.31 -26.38
C TYR A 77 -9.26 -6.06 -25.80
N SER A 78 -10.26 -5.31 -25.37
CA SER A 78 -11.59 -5.80 -25.02
C SER A 78 -12.62 -4.74 -25.40
N SER A 79 -13.78 -5.19 -25.89
CA SER A 79 -14.91 -4.28 -26.11
C SER A 79 -15.39 -3.69 -24.79
N LYS A 80 -15.81 -2.43 -24.78
CA LYS A 80 -16.46 -1.82 -23.60
C LYS A 80 -17.75 -2.55 -23.22
N SER A 81 -18.41 -3.22 -24.18
CA SER A 81 -19.65 -3.98 -23.95
C SER A 81 -19.49 -5.19 -23.01
N ILE A 82 -18.26 -5.67 -22.80
CA ILE A 82 -17.97 -6.79 -21.89
C ILE A 82 -17.27 -6.33 -20.60
N ASP A 83 -17.13 -5.02 -20.41
CA ASP A 83 -16.51 -4.44 -19.23
C ASP A 83 -17.55 -4.31 -18.11
N ILE A 84 -17.42 -5.14 -17.08
CA ILE A 84 -18.30 -5.15 -15.91
C ILE A 84 -17.79 -4.26 -14.76
N THR A 85 -16.75 -3.46 -14.96
CA THR A 85 -16.10 -2.69 -13.88
C THR A 85 -17.11 -1.82 -13.11
N ASP A 86 -17.95 -1.07 -13.81
CA ASP A 86 -18.95 -0.19 -13.18
C ASP A 86 -20.02 -0.98 -12.40
N GLN A 87 -20.33 -2.19 -12.86
CA GLN A 87 -21.25 -3.09 -12.15
C GLN A 87 -20.63 -3.61 -10.85
N VAL A 88 -19.36 -4.01 -10.89
CA VAL A 88 -18.61 -4.46 -9.71
C VAL A 88 -18.49 -3.33 -8.69
N ILE A 89 -18.20 -2.10 -9.14
CA ILE A 89 -18.13 -0.91 -8.27
C ILE A 89 -19.46 -0.69 -7.55
N LYS A 90 -20.57 -0.65 -8.30
CA LYS A 90 -21.91 -0.46 -7.69
C LYS A 90 -22.25 -1.55 -6.67
N ALA A 91 -21.91 -2.80 -6.97
CA ALA A 91 -22.14 -3.91 -6.05
C ALA A 91 -21.25 -3.82 -4.80
N TYR A 92 -20.01 -3.34 -4.93
CA TYR A 92 -19.11 -3.10 -3.81
C TYR A 92 -19.63 -1.99 -2.89
N ASP A 93 -20.03 -0.86 -3.47
CA ASP A 93 -20.54 0.28 -2.72
C ASP A 93 -21.80 -0.08 -1.94
N GLN A 94 -22.73 -0.83 -2.54
CA GLN A 94 -23.94 -1.33 -1.86
C GLN A 94 -23.63 -2.23 -0.65
N VAL A 95 -22.65 -3.13 -0.79
CA VAL A 95 -22.22 -4.00 0.32
C VAL A 95 -21.61 -3.17 1.45
N ASN A 96 -20.80 -2.16 1.12
CA ASN A 96 -20.17 -1.31 2.12
C ASN A 96 -21.14 -0.35 2.79
N GLU A 97 -22.11 0.19 2.07
CA GLU A 97 -23.18 1.01 2.65
C GLU A 97 -24.06 0.19 3.60
N ALA A 98 -24.36 -1.06 3.28
CA ALA A 98 -25.11 -1.96 4.15
C ALA A 98 -24.34 -2.42 5.40
N ASN A 99 -23.00 -2.30 5.40
CA ASN A 99 -22.12 -2.68 6.50
C ASN A 99 -21.65 -1.47 7.35
N LYS A 100 -22.04 -0.24 6.97
CA LYS A 100 -21.88 0.96 7.81
C LYS A 100 -22.97 1.00 8.88
#